data_AF-A0A358L472-F1
#
_entry.id   AF-A0A358L472-F1
#
_cell.length_a   1.000
_cell.length_b   1.000
_cell.length_c   1.000
_cell.angle_alpha   90.00
_cell.angle_beta   90.00
_cell.angle_gamma   90.00
#
_symmetry.space_group_name_H-M   'P 1'
#
loop_
_entity.id
_entity.type
_entity.pdbx_description
1 polymer ?
#
loop_
_entity_poly.entity_id
_entity_poly.type
_entity_poly.pdbx_seq_one_letter_code
_entity_poly.pdbx_strand_id
1 'polypeptide(L)'
;MNKETELARAKRLPLLLLVGAALLFIATVLYPLWWPTNLWVGALKAVSEAAMVGALADWFAVSALFRRVPIPLVGRHTAIVPRNKDRIADNLALFVQDKFLNSESLLALIRRHDPAQIIAGWLSEPVNAARISGYLLKVVRGFLDLADDSRIQAFMRRAIHKAIDKVDLTQSAALVLESLTKNNRHQALLDDAISQLLHLINKPGTHEFIAQQVMRWLKREHPIKEKMLPTEWVGEKSAELAANAVKSILNDIEQDGT
;
A
#
# COMPACT_ATOMS: atom_id res chain seq x y z
N MET A 1 15.94 27.86 -30.87
CA MET A 1 14.97 28.67 -31.65
C MET A 1 14.22 29.54 -30.66
N ASN A 2 14.30 30.88 -30.79
CA ASN A 2 13.81 31.80 -29.76
C ASN A 2 12.28 31.93 -29.81
N LYS A 3 11.57 31.51 -28.75
CA LYS A 3 10.11 31.60 -28.61
C LYS A 3 9.56 33.02 -28.85
N GLU A 4 10.35 34.04 -28.57
CA GLU A 4 10.00 35.44 -28.84
C GLU A 4 9.86 35.74 -30.33
N THR A 5 10.72 35.15 -31.17
CA THR A 5 10.69 35.34 -32.63
C THR A 5 9.51 34.61 -33.28
N GLU A 6 9.13 33.44 -32.76
CA GLU A 6 7.94 32.71 -33.18
C GLU A 6 6.65 33.45 -32.82
N LEU A 7 6.57 33.98 -31.60
CA LEU A 7 5.42 34.78 -31.16
C LEU A 7 5.27 36.05 -31.98
N ALA A 8 6.38 36.74 -32.28
CA ALA A 8 6.37 37.92 -33.14
C ALA A 8 5.88 37.58 -34.55
N ARG A 9 6.31 36.45 -35.13
CA ARG A 9 5.85 35.99 -36.45
C ARG A 9 4.36 35.63 -36.44
N ALA A 10 3.89 34.94 -35.41
CA ALA A 10 2.48 34.55 -35.26
C ALA A 10 1.54 35.76 -35.11
N LYS A 11 2.00 36.84 -34.44
CA LYS A 11 1.20 38.07 -34.26
C LYS A 11 1.17 38.98 -35.50
N ARG A 12 2.18 38.92 -36.36
CA ARG A 12 2.29 39.80 -37.53
C ARG A 12 1.16 39.59 -38.53
N LEU A 13 0.80 38.34 -38.83
CA LEU A 13 -0.20 38.06 -39.87
C LEU A 13 -1.63 38.53 -39.48
N PRO A 14 -2.15 38.23 -38.27
CA PRO A 14 -3.44 38.79 -37.83
C PRO A 14 -3.42 40.31 -37.73
N LEU A 15 -2.31 40.90 -37.28
CA LEU A 15 -2.17 42.36 -37.20
C LEU A 15 -2.21 43.01 -38.60
N LEU A 16 -1.51 42.41 -39.58
CA LEU A 16 -1.53 42.89 -40.96
C LEU A 16 -2.92 42.80 -41.58
N LEU A 17 -3.65 41.71 -41.33
CA LEU A 17 -5.03 41.56 -41.79
C LEU A 17 -5.97 42.59 -41.16
N LEU A 18 -5.83 42.85 -39.85
CA LEU A 18 -6.61 43.89 -39.17
C LEU A 18 -6.31 45.29 -39.73
N VAL A 19 -5.03 45.62 -39.91
CA VAL A 19 -4.61 46.90 -40.51
C VAL A 19 -5.13 47.01 -41.95
N GLY A 20 -5.06 45.94 -42.73
CA GLY A 20 -5.61 45.89 -44.08
C GLY A 20 -7.12 46.14 -44.12
N ALA A 21 -7.89 45.49 -43.23
CA ALA A 21 -9.33 45.70 -43.11
C ALA A 21 -9.66 47.14 -42.68
N ALA A 22 -8.92 47.70 -41.73
CA ALA A 22 -9.09 49.09 -41.29
C ALA A 22 -8.78 50.10 -42.40
N LEU A 23 -7.70 49.90 -43.17
CA LEU A 23 -7.36 50.75 -44.30
C LEU A 23 -8.41 50.66 -45.42
N LEU A 24 -8.90 49.45 -45.71
CA LEU A 24 -9.98 49.25 -46.68
C LEU A 24 -11.26 49.98 -46.25
N PHE A 25 -11.62 49.89 -44.96
CA PHE A 25 -12.76 50.61 -44.40
C PHE A 25 -12.59 52.13 -44.54
N ILE A 26 -11.43 52.67 -44.15
CA ILE A 26 -11.13 54.11 -44.29
C ILE A 26 -11.20 54.54 -45.76
N ALA A 27 -10.60 53.77 -46.68
CA ALA A 27 -10.63 54.08 -48.10
C ALA A 27 -12.05 54.10 -48.66
N THR A 28 -12.89 53.12 -48.30
CA THR A 28 -14.30 53.09 -48.73
C THR A 28 -15.17 54.18 -48.10
N VAL A 29 -14.82 54.66 -46.90
CA VAL A 29 -15.49 55.81 -46.25
C VAL A 29 -15.09 57.15 -46.86
N LEU A 30 -13.85 57.29 -47.34
CA LEU A 30 -13.34 58.53 -47.96
C LEU A 30 -13.61 58.60 -49.47
N TYR A 31 -13.85 57.47 -50.13
CA TYR A 31 -14.17 57.38 -51.56
C TYR A 31 -15.33 58.28 -52.03
N PRO A 32 -16.46 58.41 -51.30
CA PRO A 32 -17.59 59.27 -51.66
C PRO A 32 -17.25 60.77 -51.74
N LEU A 33 -16.11 61.18 -51.18
CA LEU A 33 -15.67 62.58 -51.17
C LEU A 33 -15.12 63.02 -52.55
N TRP A 34 -14.74 62.07 -53.41
CA TRP A 34 -14.12 62.33 -54.71
C TRP A 34 -14.92 61.73 -55.89
N TRP A 35 -15.72 60.68 -55.66
CA TRP A 35 -16.53 60.02 -56.69
C TRP A 35 -17.93 59.61 -56.20
N PRO A 36 -18.94 59.50 -57.08
CA PRO A 36 -20.28 59.02 -56.72
C PRO A 36 -20.24 57.57 -56.22
N THR A 37 -21.06 57.29 -55.20
CA THR A 37 -21.14 55.98 -54.55
C THR A 37 -21.75 54.91 -55.44
N ASN A 38 -21.03 53.80 -55.63
CA ASN A 38 -21.51 52.59 -56.31
C ASN A 38 -21.88 51.48 -55.30
N LEU A 39 -22.83 50.62 -55.64
CA LEU A 39 -23.27 49.49 -54.79
C LEU A 39 -22.11 48.59 -54.34
N TRP A 40 -21.14 48.35 -55.22
CA TRP A 40 -19.93 47.56 -54.91
C TRP A 40 -19.07 48.18 -53.81
N VAL A 41 -18.95 49.51 -53.78
CA VAL A 41 -18.19 50.22 -52.73
C VAL A 41 -18.92 50.12 -51.39
N GLY A 42 -20.26 50.18 -51.41
CA GLY A 42 -21.09 49.95 -50.21
C GLY A 42 -20.95 48.54 -49.64
N ALA A 43 -20.95 47.52 -50.49
CA ALA A 43 -20.71 46.13 -50.07
C ALA A 43 -19.30 45.96 -49.46
N LEU A 44 -18.27 46.53 -50.10
CA LEU A 44 -16.89 46.46 -49.60
C LEU A 44 -16.71 47.20 -48.27
N LYS A 45 -17.40 48.33 -48.09
CA LYS A 45 -17.48 49.06 -46.81
C LYS A 45 -18.09 48.17 -45.72
N ALA A 46 -19.24 47.55 -45.97
CA ALA A 46 -19.90 46.71 -44.98
C ALA A 46 -19.05 45.49 -44.59
N VAL A 47 -18.39 44.84 -45.55
CA VAL A 47 -17.49 43.70 -45.29
C VAL A 47 -16.27 44.12 -44.48
N SER A 48 -15.64 45.25 -44.81
CA SER A 48 -14.48 45.75 -44.05
C SER A 48 -14.84 46.23 -42.66
N GLU A 49 -16.00 46.86 -42.49
CA GLU A 49 -16.54 47.25 -41.18
C GLU A 49 -16.76 46.01 -40.30
N ALA A 50 -17.45 45.00 -40.83
CA ALA A 50 -17.70 43.76 -40.11
C ALA A 50 -16.39 43.02 -39.75
N ALA A 51 -15.44 42.96 -40.68
CA ALA A 51 -14.14 42.33 -40.44
C ALA A 51 -13.32 43.07 -39.38
N MET A 52 -13.29 44.41 -39.43
CA MET A 52 -12.57 45.24 -38.46
C MET A 52 -13.17 45.12 -37.05
N VAL A 53 -14.50 45.26 -36.93
CA VAL A 53 -15.20 45.16 -35.65
C VAL A 53 -15.10 43.74 -35.08
N GLY A 54 -15.24 42.71 -35.92
CA GLY A 54 -15.08 41.32 -35.50
C GLY A 54 -13.69 41.01 -34.96
N ALA A 55 -12.64 41.47 -35.63
CA ALA A 55 -11.27 41.29 -35.17
C ALA A 55 -10.96 42.08 -33.87
N LEU A 56 -11.52 43.28 -33.71
CA LEU A 56 -11.42 44.03 -32.44
C LEU A 56 -12.16 43.34 -31.29
N ALA A 57 -13.32 42.74 -31.56
CA ALA A 57 -14.11 42.01 -30.57
C ALA A 57 -13.37 40.75 -30.09
N ASP A 58 -12.79 39.97 -31.00
CA ASP A 58 -11.99 38.79 -30.64
C ASP A 58 -10.74 39.17 -29.82
N TRP A 59 -10.02 40.22 -30.24
CA TRP A 59 -8.91 40.76 -29.46
C TRP A 59 -9.34 41.15 -28.04
N PHE A 60 -10.48 41.84 -27.93
CA PHE A 60 -11.02 42.24 -26.65
C PHE A 60 -11.43 41.04 -25.79
N ALA A 61 -12.09 40.03 -26.36
CA ALA A 61 -12.53 38.83 -25.64
C ALA A 61 -11.34 38.05 -25.05
N VAL A 62 -10.31 37.77 -25.85
CA VAL A 62 -9.10 37.07 -25.39
C VAL A 62 -8.36 37.92 -24.36
N SER A 63 -8.21 39.22 -24.60
CA SER A 63 -7.54 40.12 -23.66
C SER A 63 -8.29 40.22 -22.34
N ALA A 64 -9.63 40.33 -22.37
CA ALA A 64 -10.48 40.41 -21.19
C ALA A 64 -10.54 39.09 -20.41
N LEU A 65 -10.28 37.95 -21.06
CA LEU A 65 -10.19 36.66 -20.37
C LEU A 65 -8.93 36.59 -19.49
N PHE A 66 -7.78 37.04 -20.02
CA PHE A 66 -6.47 36.80 -19.39
C PHE A 66 -5.82 38.02 -18.73
N ARG A 67 -6.16 39.25 -19.13
CA ARG A 67 -5.50 40.48 -18.68
C ARG A 67 -6.53 41.55 -18.33
N ARG A 68 -6.11 42.49 -17.49
CA ARG A 68 -6.93 43.67 -17.19
C ARG A 68 -6.81 44.65 -18.35
N VAL A 69 -7.93 44.95 -18.99
CA VAL A 69 -7.96 45.95 -20.08
C VAL A 69 -8.08 47.34 -19.45
N PRO A 70 -7.19 48.30 -19.75
CA PRO A 70 -7.13 49.61 -19.09
C PRO A 70 -8.20 50.60 -19.59
N ILE A 71 -9.46 50.16 -19.69
CA ILE A 71 -10.62 51.00 -20.03
C ILE A 71 -11.37 51.31 -18.72
N PRO A 72 -11.64 52.59 -18.37
CA PRO A 72 -12.16 52.98 -17.05
C PRO A 72 -13.44 52.25 -16.59
N LEU A 73 -14.36 51.99 -17.51
CA LEU A 73 -15.65 51.33 -17.23
C LEU A 73 -15.55 49.81 -17.32
N VAL A 74 -14.87 49.29 -18.35
CA VAL A 74 -14.87 47.86 -18.68
C VAL A 74 -13.78 47.08 -17.92
N GLY A 75 -12.70 47.77 -17.52
CA GLY A 75 -11.56 47.18 -16.83
C GLY A 75 -11.87 46.60 -15.45
N ARG A 76 -13.04 46.89 -14.87
CA ARG A 76 -13.52 46.31 -13.59
C ARG A 76 -13.98 44.86 -13.72
N HIS A 77 -14.41 44.41 -14.92
CA HIS A 77 -14.95 43.06 -15.17
C HIS A 77 -14.07 42.21 -16.11
N THR A 78 -12.93 42.74 -16.54
CA THR A 78 -11.91 42.00 -17.30
C THR A 78 -10.99 41.18 -16.37
N ALA A 79 -10.08 40.40 -16.94
CA ALA A 79 -9.28 39.38 -16.26
C ALA A 79 -10.14 38.28 -15.59
N ILE A 80 -11.12 37.74 -16.33
CA ILE A 80 -12.07 36.74 -15.82
C ILE A 80 -11.37 35.49 -15.27
N VAL A 81 -10.34 34.98 -15.97
CA VAL A 81 -9.59 33.80 -15.54
C VAL A 81 -8.73 34.08 -14.30
N PRO A 82 -7.84 35.10 -14.28
CA PRO A 82 -7.09 35.43 -13.06
C PRO A 82 -7.97 35.71 -11.83
N ARG A 83 -9.14 36.33 -12.04
CA ARG A 83 -10.06 36.68 -10.96
C ARG A 83 -10.79 35.48 -10.36
N ASN A 84 -11.09 34.47 -11.17
CA ASN A 84 -11.81 33.26 -10.73
C ASN A 84 -10.89 32.02 -10.66
N LYS A 85 -9.57 32.23 -10.64
CA LYS A 85 -8.57 31.14 -10.72
C LYS A 85 -8.80 30.05 -9.67
N ASP A 86 -9.15 30.44 -8.44
CA ASP A 86 -9.31 29.52 -7.31
C ASP A 86 -10.55 28.64 -7.54
N ARG A 87 -11.68 29.25 -7.90
CA ARG A 87 -12.90 28.54 -8.28
C ARG A 87 -12.69 27.61 -9.48
N ILE A 88 -11.92 28.04 -10.48
CA ILE A 88 -11.60 27.21 -11.65
C ILE A 88 -10.73 26.02 -11.22
N ALA A 89 -9.75 26.24 -10.35
CA ALA A 89 -8.88 25.18 -9.83
C ALA A 89 -9.67 24.14 -9.02
N ASP A 90 -10.59 24.57 -8.15
CA ASP A 90 -11.44 23.66 -7.37
C ASP A 90 -12.33 22.79 -8.26
N ASN A 91 -12.97 23.39 -9.26
CA ASN A 91 -13.80 22.63 -10.22
C ASN A 91 -12.95 21.68 -11.08
N LEU A 92 -11.75 22.10 -11.47
CA LEU A 92 -10.83 21.25 -12.22
C LEU A 92 -10.34 20.08 -11.36
N ALA A 93 -10.07 20.31 -10.06
CA ALA A 93 -9.69 19.25 -9.13
C ALA A 93 -10.78 18.20 -8.99
N LEU A 94 -12.04 18.63 -8.80
CA LEU A 94 -13.20 17.73 -8.77
C LEU A 94 -13.36 16.94 -10.09
N PHE A 95 -13.18 17.60 -11.24
CA PHE A 95 -13.24 16.94 -12.53
C PHE A 95 -12.14 15.89 -12.71
N VAL A 96 -10.90 16.22 -12.33
CA VAL A 96 -9.77 15.28 -12.38
C VAL A 96 -10.01 14.10 -11.44
N GLN A 97 -10.52 14.37 -10.23
CA GLN A 97 -10.89 13.34 -9.27
C GLN A 97 -11.95 12.39 -9.85
N ASP A 98 -13.05 12.94 -10.38
CA ASP A 98 -14.19 12.16 -10.88
C ASP A 98 -13.87 11.40 -12.17
N LYS A 99 -13.13 12.01 -13.10
CA LYS A 99 -12.88 11.43 -14.44
C LYS A 99 -11.60 10.65 -14.56
N PHE A 100 -10.53 11.04 -13.87
CA PHE A 100 -9.21 10.43 -14.04
C PHE A 100 -8.76 9.62 -12.83
N LEU A 101 -9.18 9.98 -11.63
CA LEU A 101 -8.76 9.33 -10.38
C LEU A 101 -9.88 8.52 -9.71
N ASN A 102 -10.99 8.24 -10.41
CA ASN A 102 -11.96 7.31 -9.88
C ASN A 102 -11.32 5.91 -9.74
N SER A 103 -11.70 5.18 -8.69
CA SER A 103 -11.10 3.89 -8.33
C SER A 103 -11.13 2.90 -9.49
N GLU A 104 -12.19 2.93 -10.32
CA GLU A 104 -12.35 2.05 -11.47
C GLU A 104 -11.35 2.36 -12.60
N SER A 105 -11.12 3.64 -12.91
CA SER A 105 -10.19 4.11 -13.93
C SER A 105 -8.74 3.88 -13.50
N LEU A 106 -8.44 4.12 -12.22
CA LEU A 106 -7.14 3.79 -11.65
C LEU A 106 -6.89 2.27 -11.68
N LEU A 107 -7.88 1.47 -11.28
CA LEU A 107 -7.75 0.01 -11.33
C LEU A 107 -7.59 -0.50 -12.77
N ALA A 108 -8.34 0.06 -13.72
CA ALA A 108 -8.19 -0.26 -15.14
C ALA A 108 -6.79 0.11 -15.66
N LEU A 109 -6.25 1.26 -15.25
CA LEU A 109 -4.91 1.71 -15.64
C LEU A 109 -3.81 0.83 -15.05
N ILE A 110 -3.93 0.46 -13.76
CA ILE A 110 -3.02 -0.45 -13.06
C ILE A 110 -3.06 -1.83 -13.72
N ARG A 111 -4.25 -2.38 -14.00
CA ARG A 111 -4.39 -3.67 -14.70
C ARG A 111 -3.79 -3.64 -16.10
N ARG A 112 -3.90 -2.51 -16.82
CA ARG A 112 -3.35 -2.37 -18.17
C ARG A 112 -1.82 -2.37 -18.19
N HIS A 113 -1.18 -1.80 -17.17
CA HIS A 113 0.28 -1.65 -17.13
C HIS A 113 0.98 -2.67 -16.23
N ASP A 114 0.21 -3.49 -15.51
CA ASP A 114 0.67 -4.49 -14.52
C ASP A 114 2.02 -4.14 -13.86
N PRO A 115 2.06 -3.08 -13.04
CA PRO A 115 3.30 -2.64 -12.41
C PRO A 115 3.90 -3.74 -11.54
N ALA A 116 3.08 -4.66 -11.01
CA ALA A 116 3.56 -5.79 -10.24
C ALA A 116 4.40 -6.73 -11.12
N GLN A 117 3.99 -6.99 -12.36
CA GLN A 117 4.77 -7.80 -13.29
C GLN A 117 6.04 -7.10 -13.76
N ILE A 118 6.02 -5.77 -13.94
CA ILE A 118 7.23 -4.99 -14.25
C ILE A 118 8.24 -5.09 -13.10
N ILE A 119 7.78 -4.90 -11.86
CA ILE A 119 8.61 -5.01 -10.66
C ILE A 119 9.11 -6.45 -10.50
N ALA A 120 8.25 -7.45 -10.68
CA ALA A 120 8.64 -8.85 -10.59
C ALA A 120 9.68 -9.23 -11.64
N GLY A 121 9.51 -8.77 -12.90
CA GLY A 121 10.50 -8.96 -13.96
C GLY A 121 11.84 -8.31 -13.61
N TRP A 122 11.81 -7.07 -13.13
CA TRP A 122 13.02 -6.37 -12.70
C TRP A 122 13.72 -7.05 -11.52
N LEU A 123 12.96 -7.54 -10.52
CA LEU A 123 13.50 -8.30 -9.38
C LEU A 123 13.99 -9.69 -9.77
N SER A 124 13.44 -10.29 -10.84
CA SER A 124 13.86 -11.62 -11.31
C SER A 124 15.22 -11.59 -12.00
N GLU A 125 15.69 -10.42 -12.43
CA GLU A 125 17.05 -10.29 -12.96
C GLU A 125 18.09 -10.49 -11.84
N PRO A 126 19.05 -11.43 -12.02
CA PRO A 126 20.00 -11.79 -10.97
C PRO A 126 20.86 -10.61 -10.50
N VAL A 127 21.15 -9.66 -11.39
CA VAL A 127 21.91 -8.44 -11.07
C VAL A 127 21.13 -7.52 -10.11
N ASN A 128 19.83 -7.35 -10.34
CA ASN A 128 18.99 -6.46 -9.52
C ASN A 128 18.64 -7.13 -8.19
N ALA A 129 18.34 -8.43 -8.20
CA ALA A 129 18.16 -9.23 -6.99
C ALA A 129 19.40 -9.15 -6.07
N ALA A 130 20.61 -9.27 -6.64
CA ALA A 130 21.86 -9.16 -5.90
C ALA A 130 22.09 -7.74 -5.33
N ARG A 131 21.68 -6.68 -6.05
CA ARG A 131 21.72 -5.32 -5.51
C ARG A 131 20.78 -5.15 -4.33
N ILE A 132 19.52 -5.56 -4.47
CA ILE A 132 18.49 -5.47 -3.43
C ILE A 132 18.92 -6.28 -2.20
N SER A 133 19.38 -7.52 -2.38
CA SER A 133 19.84 -8.37 -1.28
C SER A 133 21.05 -7.78 -0.58
N GLY A 134 21.99 -7.17 -1.32
CA GLY A 134 23.12 -6.44 -0.74
C GLY A 134 22.71 -5.26 0.13
N TYR A 135 21.69 -4.49 -0.28
CA TYR A 135 21.14 -3.41 0.55
C TYR A 135 20.40 -3.95 1.78
N LEU A 136 19.58 -4.98 1.61
CA LEU A 136 18.90 -5.66 2.73
C LEU A 136 19.90 -6.20 3.75
N LEU A 137 20.97 -6.86 3.30
CA LEU A 137 22.05 -7.35 4.17
C LEU A 137 22.74 -6.21 4.92
N LYS A 138 22.96 -5.05 4.29
CA LYS A 138 23.52 -3.87 4.97
C LYS A 138 22.57 -3.32 6.03
N VAL A 139 21.27 -3.25 5.73
CA VAL A 139 20.26 -2.78 6.69
C VAL A 139 20.16 -3.75 7.86
N VAL A 140 20.07 -5.06 7.59
CA VAL A 140 20.01 -6.10 8.63
C VAL A 140 21.27 -6.08 9.49
N ARG A 141 22.45 -5.96 8.90
CA ARG A 141 23.71 -5.79 9.65
C ARG A 141 23.70 -4.53 10.50
N GLY A 142 23.27 -3.39 9.95
CA GLY A 142 23.14 -2.16 10.71
C GLY A 142 22.18 -2.31 11.89
N PHE A 143 21.05 -3.00 11.72
CA PHE A 143 20.13 -3.31 12.81
C PHE A 143 20.72 -4.26 13.85
N LEU A 144 21.48 -5.28 13.43
CA LEU A 144 22.17 -6.20 14.34
C LEU A 144 23.26 -5.47 15.14
N ASP A 145 24.07 -4.64 14.48
CA ASP A 145 25.10 -3.84 15.13
C ASP A 145 24.48 -2.83 16.13
N LEU A 146 23.34 -2.24 15.77
CA LEU A 146 22.57 -1.39 16.68
C LEU A 146 21.98 -2.21 17.84
N ALA A 147 21.50 -3.44 17.61
CA ALA A 147 20.94 -4.29 18.66
C ALA A 147 22.01 -4.82 19.63
N ASP A 148 23.25 -4.98 19.17
CA ASP A 148 24.40 -5.37 19.99
C ASP A 148 24.99 -4.18 20.79
N ASP A 149 24.62 -2.93 20.46
CA ASP A 149 25.01 -1.78 21.25
C ASP A 149 24.33 -1.81 22.63
N SER A 150 25.15 -1.89 23.68
CA SER A 150 24.74 -1.83 25.10
C SER A 150 23.75 -0.68 25.43
N ARG A 151 23.84 0.47 24.74
CA ARG A 151 22.91 1.60 24.92
C ARG A 151 21.52 1.31 24.35
N ILE A 152 21.46 0.64 23.21
CA ILE A 152 20.20 0.26 22.56
C ILE A 152 19.56 -0.93 23.28
N GLN A 153 20.35 -1.90 23.76
CA GLN A 153 19.83 -2.94 24.64
C GLN A 153 19.19 -2.36 25.90
N ALA A 154 19.85 -1.40 26.55
CA ALA A 154 19.28 -0.70 27.71
C ALA A 154 18.01 0.09 27.34
N PHE A 155 17.97 0.73 26.17
CA PHE A 155 16.78 1.43 25.68
C PHE A 155 15.62 0.47 25.37
N MET A 156 15.87 -0.60 24.62
CA MET A 156 14.89 -1.64 24.28
C MET A 156 14.35 -2.32 25.53
N ARG A 157 15.21 -2.66 26.49
CA ARG A 157 14.79 -3.24 27.77
C ARG A 157 13.88 -2.31 28.55
N ARG A 158 14.18 -1.00 28.56
CA ARG A 158 13.31 0.04 29.15
C ARG A 158 12.00 0.21 28.38
N ALA A 159 12.03 0.18 27.05
CA ALA A 159 10.85 0.30 26.20
C ALA A 159 9.92 -0.91 26.37
N ILE A 160 10.49 -2.12 26.42
CA ILE A 160 9.77 -3.37 26.68
C ILE A 160 9.19 -3.37 28.09
N HIS A 161 9.97 -3.01 29.12
CA HIS A 161 9.43 -2.86 30.49
C HIS A 161 8.28 -1.85 30.53
N LYS A 162 8.43 -0.68 29.90
CA LYS A 162 7.39 0.35 29.88
C LYS A 162 6.15 -0.07 29.07
N ALA A 163 6.31 -0.92 28.06
CA ALA A 163 5.21 -1.50 27.29
C ALA A 163 4.50 -2.59 28.11
N ILE A 164 5.26 -3.42 28.84
CA ILE A 164 4.73 -4.45 29.74
C ILE A 164 4.01 -3.82 30.93
N ASP A 165 4.57 -2.80 31.57
CA ASP A 165 3.94 -2.06 32.67
C ASP A 165 2.64 -1.36 32.25
N LYS A 166 2.47 -1.09 30.95
CA LYS A 166 1.24 -0.53 30.39
C LYS A 166 0.17 -1.58 30.09
N VAL A 167 0.53 -2.85 30.07
CA VAL A 167 -0.41 -3.96 29.86
C VAL A 167 -0.64 -4.59 31.24
N ASP A 168 -1.86 -4.52 31.74
CA ASP A 168 -2.28 -5.21 32.97
C ASP A 168 -2.34 -6.75 32.75
N LEU A 169 -1.16 -7.33 32.52
CA LEU A 169 -0.95 -8.76 32.35
C LEU A 169 -1.33 -9.51 33.62
N THR A 170 -1.18 -8.89 34.80
CA THR A 170 -1.53 -9.50 36.08
C THR A 170 -3.03 -9.77 36.18
N GLN A 171 -3.89 -8.84 35.75
CA GLN A 171 -5.33 -9.04 35.78
C GLN A 171 -5.80 -10.04 34.72
N SER A 172 -5.20 -9.99 33.52
CA SER A 172 -5.51 -10.92 32.44
C SER A 172 -5.04 -12.35 32.76
N ALA A 173 -3.84 -12.49 33.33
CA ALA A 173 -3.31 -13.77 33.79
C ALA A 173 -4.10 -14.29 34.99
N ALA A 174 -4.51 -13.45 35.93
CA ALA A 174 -5.36 -13.84 37.05
C ALA A 174 -6.74 -14.33 36.59
N LEU A 175 -7.37 -13.69 35.61
CA LEU A 175 -8.65 -14.14 35.04
C LEU A 175 -8.51 -15.48 34.30
N VAL A 176 -7.40 -15.69 33.58
CA VAL A 176 -7.11 -16.97 32.91
C VAL A 176 -6.82 -18.05 33.95
N LEU A 177 -5.99 -17.78 34.96
CA LEU A 177 -5.71 -18.72 36.05
C LEU A 177 -6.97 -19.04 36.83
N GLU A 178 -7.78 -18.04 37.19
CA GLU A 178 -9.05 -18.24 37.89
C GLU A 178 -10.01 -19.04 37.02
N SER A 179 -10.11 -18.76 35.72
CA SER A 179 -10.95 -19.54 34.79
C SER A 179 -10.49 -20.99 34.63
N LEU A 180 -9.18 -21.27 34.76
CA LEU A 180 -8.63 -22.63 34.70
C LEU A 180 -8.79 -23.36 36.05
N THR A 181 -8.71 -22.65 37.17
CA THR A 181 -8.71 -23.25 38.51
C THR A 181 -10.13 -23.39 39.07
N LYS A 182 -11.05 -22.47 38.73
CA LYS A 182 -12.43 -22.46 39.22
C LYS A 182 -13.22 -23.62 38.60
N ASN A 183 -13.83 -24.42 39.46
CA ASN A 183 -14.64 -25.61 39.15
C ASN A 183 -13.89 -26.89 38.74
N ASN A 184 -12.65 -27.13 39.21
CA ASN A 184 -11.88 -28.36 38.90
C ASN A 184 -11.74 -28.66 37.38
N ARG A 185 -11.92 -27.63 36.53
CA ARG A 185 -11.80 -27.78 35.06
C ARG A 185 -10.38 -28.10 34.62
N HIS A 186 -9.38 -27.75 35.43
CA HIS A 186 -8.00 -28.15 35.22
C HIS A 186 -7.80 -29.67 35.34
N GLN A 187 -8.51 -30.36 36.25
CA GLN A 187 -8.53 -31.83 36.27
C GLN A 187 -9.19 -32.36 34.98
N ALA A 188 -10.36 -31.86 34.60
CA ALA A 188 -11.05 -32.35 33.40
C ALA A 188 -10.24 -32.18 32.10
N LEU A 189 -9.52 -31.07 31.94
CA LEU A 189 -8.64 -30.86 30.77
C LEU A 189 -7.36 -31.71 30.83
N LEU A 190 -6.83 -31.95 32.03
CA LEU A 190 -5.67 -32.81 32.24
C LEU A 190 -6.03 -34.27 31.96
N ASP A 191 -7.19 -34.73 32.44
CA ASP A 191 -7.71 -36.09 32.22
C ASP A 191 -7.98 -36.35 30.74
N ASP A 192 -8.53 -35.36 30.02
CA ASP A 192 -8.79 -35.46 28.58
C ASP A 192 -7.47 -35.46 27.77
N ALA A 193 -6.49 -34.64 28.19
CA ALA A 193 -5.15 -34.63 27.59
C ALA A 193 -4.40 -35.95 27.83
N ILE A 194 -4.45 -36.48 29.06
CA ILE A 194 -3.87 -37.78 29.43
C ILE A 194 -4.54 -38.89 28.63
N SER A 195 -5.87 -38.88 28.50
CA SER A 195 -6.63 -39.85 27.71
C SER A 195 -6.25 -39.83 26.23
N GLN A 196 -6.07 -38.65 25.63
CA GLN A 196 -5.57 -38.55 24.24
C GLN A 196 -4.13 -39.04 24.11
N LEU A 197 -3.26 -38.73 25.08
CA LEU A 197 -1.87 -39.20 25.09
C LEU A 197 -1.81 -40.73 25.18
N LEU A 198 -2.65 -41.33 26.01
CA LEU A 198 -2.81 -42.78 26.11
C LEU A 198 -3.36 -43.37 24.82
N HIS A 199 -4.32 -42.71 24.18
CA HIS A 199 -4.86 -43.17 22.90
C HIS A 199 -3.83 -43.14 21.77
N LEU A 200 -2.87 -42.20 21.82
CA LEU A 200 -1.73 -42.14 20.91
C LEU A 200 -0.67 -43.19 21.25
N ILE A 201 -0.48 -43.50 22.53
CA ILE A 201 0.44 -44.54 23.02
C ILE A 201 -0.10 -45.95 22.74
N ASN A 202 -1.42 -46.15 22.76
CA ASN A 202 -2.04 -47.45 22.49
C ASN A 202 -2.19 -47.77 21.00
N LYS A 203 -1.62 -46.94 20.10
CA LYS A 203 -1.48 -47.29 18.69
C LYS A 203 -0.43 -48.40 18.54
N PRO A 204 -0.68 -49.43 17.71
CA PRO A 204 0.14 -50.64 17.64
C PRO A 204 1.62 -50.40 17.28
N GLY A 205 1.99 -49.27 16.67
CA GLY A 205 3.38 -48.91 16.38
C GLY A 205 4.16 -48.25 17.53
N THR A 206 3.50 -47.78 18.59
CA THR A 206 4.16 -47.02 19.68
C THR A 206 4.77 -47.94 20.73
N HIS A 207 4.21 -49.15 20.91
CA HIS A 207 4.71 -50.15 21.88
C HIS A 207 6.12 -50.63 21.53
N GLU A 208 6.41 -50.86 20.25
CA GLU A 208 7.77 -51.22 19.78
C GLU A 208 8.77 -50.08 19.99
N PHE A 209 8.36 -48.83 19.76
CA PHE A 209 9.23 -47.66 19.94
C PHE A 209 9.59 -47.42 21.42
N ILE A 210 8.62 -47.55 22.32
CA ILE A 210 8.83 -47.42 23.77
C ILE A 210 9.70 -48.57 24.28
N ALA A 211 9.44 -49.82 23.85
CA ALA A 211 10.27 -50.97 24.22
C ALA A 211 11.73 -50.79 23.78
N GLN A 212 11.98 -50.30 22.56
CA GLN A 212 13.33 -50.04 22.07
C GLN A 212 14.05 -48.90 22.80
N GLN A 213 13.32 -47.88 23.28
CA GLN A 213 13.91 -46.77 24.04
C GLN A 213 14.18 -47.12 25.51
N VAL A 214 13.26 -47.86 26.14
CA VAL A 214 13.46 -48.41 27.49
C VAL A 214 14.64 -49.38 27.50
N MET A 215 14.78 -50.21 26.46
CA MET A 215 15.94 -51.10 26.30
C MET A 215 17.26 -50.33 26.11
N ARG A 216 17.23 -49.24 25.32
CA ARG A 216 18.40 -48.37 25.13
C ARG A 216 18.79 -47.62 26.42
N TRP A 217 17.81 -47.18 27.19
CA TRP A 217 18.03 -46.54 28.48
C TRP A 217 18.57 -47.52 29.52
N LEU A 218 18.01 -48.73 29.60
CA LEU A 218 18.46 -49.80 30.51
C LEU A 218 19.92 -50.19 30.23
N LYS A 219 20.30 -50.30 28.95
CA LYS A 219 21.68 -50.55 28.52
C LYS A 219 22.65 -49.42 28.86
N ARG A 220 22.16 -48.20 29.07
CA ARG A 220 22.99 -47.01 29.31
C ARG A 220 23.19 -46.71 30.81
N GLU A 221 22.16 -46.93 31.64
CA GLU A 221 22.17 -46.49 33.03
C GLU A 221 22.54 -47.62 34.04
N HIS A 222 22.32 -48.91 33.73
CA HIS A 222 22.61 -50.02 34.67
C HIS A 222 23.16 -51.31 33.99
N PRO A 223 24.45 -51.37 33.60
CA PRO A 223 25.05 -52.51 32.91
C PRO A 223 25.18 -53.80 33.75
N ILE A 224 25.01 -53.73 35.08
CA ILE A 224 25.26 -54.87 35.98
C ILE A 224 24.02 -55.78 36.14
N LYS A 225 22.80 -55.24 35.97
CA LYS A 225 21.55 -56.00 36.16
C LYS A 225 21.14 -56.85 34.94
N GLU A 226 21.80 -56.67 33.80
CA GLU A 226 21.60 -57.47 32.57
C GLU A 226 22.05 -58.92 32.73
N LYS A 227 23.02 -59.19 33.61
CA LYS A 227 23.60 -60.53 33.80
C LYS A 227 22.72 -61.51 34.61
N MET A 228 21.63 -61.03 35.21
CA MET A 228 20.79 -61.80 36.14
C MET A 228 19.37 -62.07 35.59
N LEU A 229 19.05 -61.62 34.38
CA LEU A 229 17.70 -61.76 33.83
C LEU A 229 17.71 -62.72 32.62
N PRO A 230 16.91 -63.81 32.64
CA PRO A 230 16.83 -64.76 31.53
C PRO A 230 16.36 -64.08 30.24
N THR A 231 17.12 -64.23 29.15
CA THR A 231 16.90 -63.55 27.86
C THR A 231 15.54 -63.87 27.24
N GLU A 232 14.88 -64.97 27.61
CA GLU A 232 13.51 -65.33 27.19
C GLU A 232 12.42 -64.44 27.83
N TRP A 233 12.73 -63.71 28.91
CA TRP A 233 11.77 -62.84 29.62
C TRP A 233 11.75 -61.40 29.09
N VAL A 234 12.64 -61.05 28.15
CA VAL A 234 13.11 -59.67 27.90
C VAL A 234 12.52 -59.03 26.63
N GLY A 235 11.79 -59.78 25.81
CA GLY A 235 11.23 -59.28 24.56
C GLY A 235 9.75 -58.89 24.66
N GLU A 236 8.89 -59.89 24.69
CA GLU A 236 7.46 -59.71 24.43
C GLU A 236 6.65 -59.56 25.74
N LYS A 237 6.90 -60.45 26.71
CA LYS A 237 6.21 -60.43 28.01
C LYS A 237 6.52 -59.19 28.87
N SER A 238 7.73 -58.65 28.80
CA SER A 238 8.14 -57.50 29.62
C SER A 238 7.55 -56.18 29.11
N ALA A 239 7.37 -56.04 27.79
CA ALA A 239 6.67 -54.91 27.20
C ALA A 239 5.17 -54.96 27.57
N GLU A 240 4.55 -56.14 27.52
CA GLU A 240 3.16 -56.35 27.89
C GLU A 240 2.94 -56.13 29.41
N LEU A 241 3.86 -56.60 30.25
CA LEU A 241 3.83 -56.36 31.71
C LEU A 241 4.05 -54.89 32.06
N ALA A 242 4.95 -54.17 31.37
CA ALA A 242 5.16 -52.75 31.58
C ALA A 242 3.95 -51.93 31.12
N ALA A 243 3.37 -52.26 29.96
CA ALA A 243 2.15 -51.63 29.48
C ALA A 243 0.96 -51.88 30.43
N ASN A 244 0.82 -53.11 30.94
CA ASN A 244 -0.22 -53.46 31.91
C ASN A 244 0.02 -52.85 33.29
N ALA A 245 1.26 -52.69 33.73
CA ALA A 245 1.59 -52.00 34.98
C ALA A 245 1.28 -50.49 34.89
N VAL A 246 1.61 -49.86 33.75
CA VAL A 246 1.22 -48.46 33.49
C VAL A 246 -0.29 -48.32 33.42
N LYS A 247 -0.99 -49.25 32.75
CA LYS A 247 -2.45 -49.27 32.67
C LYS A 247 -3.11 -49.51 34.05
N SER A 248 -2.52 -50.35 34.89
CA SER A 248 -3.00 -50.62 36.26
C SER A 248 -2.85 -49.40 37.16
N ILE A 249 -1.67 -48.77 37.17
CA ILE A 249 -1.42 -47.55 37.97
C ILE A 249 -2.34 -46.42 37.52
N LEU A 250 -2.57 -46.31 36.22
CA LEU A 250 -3.46 -45.30 35.67
C LEU A 250 -4.94 -45.57 36.02
N ASN A 251 -5.38 -46.83 35.94
CA ASN A 251 -6.73 -47.22 36.36
C ASN A 251 -6.95 -47.06 37.88
N ASP A 252 -5.94 -47.32 38.69
CA ASP A 252 -6.01 -47.09 40.14
C ASP A 252 -6.16 -45.59 40.44
N ILE A 253 -5.46 -44.72 39.70
CA ILE A 253 -5.59 -43.25 39.82
C ILE A 253 -6.96 -42.75 39.33
N GLU A 254 -7.54 -43.38 38.31
CA GLU A 254 -8.89 -43.07 37.82
C GLU A 254 -9.99 -43.50 38.82
N GLN A 255 -9.74 -44.54 39.63
CA GLN A 255 -10.68 -45.04 40.64
C GLN A 255 -10.54 -44.39 42.02
N ASP A 256 -9.37 -43.83 42.37
CA ASP A 256 -9.13 -43.11 43.64
C ASP A 256 -9.67 -41.66 43.65
N GLY A 257 -10.39 -41.27 42.59
CA GLY A 257 -10.97 -39.94 42.39
C GLY A 257 -12.43 -39.75 42.81
N THR A 258 -12.94 -40.51 43.79
CA THR A 258 -14.21 -40.20 44.49
C THR A 258 -13.99 -39.53 45.83
#